data_AF-A0A0R3FGF0-F1
#
_entry.id   AF-A0A0R3FGF0-F1
#
_cell.length_a   1.000
_cell.length_b   1.000
_cell.length_c   1.000
_cell.angle_alpha   90.00
_cell.angle_beta   90.00
_cell.angle_gamma   90.00
#
_symmetry.space_group_name_H-M   'P 1'
#
loop_
_entity.id
_entity.type
_entity.pdbx_description
1 polymer ?
#
loop_
_entity_poly.entity_id
_entity_poly.type
_entity_poly.pdbx_seq_one_letter_code
_entity_poly.pdbx_strand_id
1 'polypeptide(L)'
;MRLGNLLIAVLCGIVLVGCDRGEAPTDAPAQESTSASASAAATPTATVDPAGEPACPKHGGRWDAAQGCVIDEVTPLATQHLLIPVQWDSSFPELQKATDELVADIRANFRKSVERAGAPPEGKPWALQVSFEAYQGKGVHPSDSVRFSISESLGGYHPGFAFRTLAFDRVTKQPITIGSLVIDLATALPKIAALVRADLRAQLGGVGTEFVDTGTVPEPGNFTELSLDGDALLFSFEPYRVAAYAEGPMQSRVALSELRDVVKPEYLPA
;
A
#
# COMPACT_ATOMS: atom_id res chain seq x y z
N MET A 1 33.38 -60.14 -36.28
CA MET A 1 34.11 -61.27 -35.65
C MET A 1 34.75 -60.74 -34.38
N ARG A 2 34.00 -60.79 -33.27
CA ARG A 2 34.17 -61.66 -32.07
C ARG A 2 35.33 -61.27 -31.16
N LEU A 3 35.02 -60.50 -30.10
CA LEU A 3 35.65 -60.44 -28.78
C LEU A 3 34.67 -59.63 -27.90
N GLY A 4 34.27 -59.96 -26.67
CA GLY A 4 34.55 -61.05 -25.74
C GLY A 4 33.33 -61.16 -24.79
N ASN A 5 32.95 -62.37 -24.41
CA ASN A 5 33.28 -63.06 -23.16
C ASN A 5 32.52 -62.57 -21.92
N LEU A 6 31.67 -63.50 -21.47
CA LEU A 6 30.86 -63.58 -20.26
C LEU A 6 31.71 -63.88 -19.01
N LEU A 7 31.07 -63.69 -17.84
CA LEU A 7 31.42 -64.11 -16.47
C LEU A 7 32.42 -63.16 -15.78
N ILE A 8 32.30 -62.81 -14.49
CA ILE A 8 32.17 -63.67 -13.31
C ILE A 8 31.59 -62.83 -12.14
N ALA A 9 30.72 -63.44 -11.34
CA ALA A 9 30.23 -62.92 -10.07
C ALA A 9 31.32 -62.87 -8.99
N VAL A 10 31.36 -61.80 -8.19
CA VAL A 10 32.17 -61.76 -6.96
C VAL A 10 31.26 -61.49 -5.78
N LEU A 11 31.22 -62.48 -4.89
CA LEU A 11 30.72 -62.39 -3.51
C LEU A 11 31.51 -61.32 -2.76
N CYS A 12 30.82 -60.42 -2.07
CA CYS A 12 31.41 -59.67 -0.96
C CYS A 12 30.67 -60.04 0.32
N GLY A 13 31.47 -60.45 1.32
CA GLY A 13 31.05 -61.10 2.53
C GLY A 13 30.22 -60.23 3.45
N ILE A 14 29.35 -60.94 4.16
CA ILE A 14 28.56 -60.48 5.29
C ILE A 14 29.51 -60.20 6.45
N VAL A 15 29.54 -58.97 6.94
CA VAL A 15 30.02 -58.63 8.28
C VAL A 15 28.81 -58.17 9.08
N LEU A 16 28.35 -59.05 9.97
CA LEU A 16 27.36 -58.75 10.99
C LEU A 16 28.07 -58.01 12.14
N VAL A 17 27.74 -56.74 12.33
CA VAL A 17 27.95 -56.04 13.61
C VAL A 17 26.58 -55.63 14.13
N GLY A 18 26.34 -56.01 15.39
CA GLY A 18 25.03 -56.09 16.02
C GLY A 18 24.30 -54.77 16.16
N CYS A 19 22.97 -54.90 16.18
CA CYS A 19 22.04 -53.85 16.52
C CYS A 19 22.26 -53.39 17.96
N ASP A 20 22.69 -52.14 18.14
CA ASP A 20 22.40 -51.41 19.37
C ASP A 20 21.17 -50.54 19.13
N ARG A 21 20.23 -50.59 20.07
CA ARG A 21 18.91 -49.95 19.96
C ARG A 21 19.07 -48.44 20.13
N GLY A 22 19.11 -47.72 19.00
CA GLY A 22 18.90 -46.27 18.97
C GLY A 22 17.41 -45.97 19.10
N GLU A 23 17.05 -45.29 20.18
CA GLU A 23 15.73 -44.74 20.46
C GLU A 23 15.22 -43.92 19.27
N ALA A 24 13.98 -44.16 18.82
CA ALA A 24 13.34 -43.36 17.78
C ALA A 24 13.11 -41.93 18.29
N PRO A 25 13.34 -40.88 17.48
CA PRO A 25 12.98 -39.53 17.85
C PRO A 25 11.46 -39.46 18.05
N THR A 26 11.07 -39.01 19.23
CA THR A 26 9.68 -38.80 19.61
C THR A 26 9.10 -37.69 18.74
N ASP A 27 8.01 -37.99 18.02
CA ASP A 27 7.20 -36.99 17.32
C ASP A 27 6.67 -35.97 18.35
N ALA A 28 7.32 -34.81 18.43
CA ALA A 28 6.74 -33.66 19.07
C ALA A 28 5.55 -33.21 18.21
N PRO A 29 4.33 -33.09 18.77
CA PRO A 29 3.21 -32.56 18.01
C PRO A 29 3.56 -31.14 17.55
N ALA A 30 3.44 -30.90 16.25
CA ALA A 30 3.55 -29.58 15.67
C ALA A 30 2.63 -28.63 16.45
N GLN A 31 3.20 -27.62 17.08
CA GLN A 31 2.41 -26.53 17.63
C GLN A 31 1.60 -25.94 16.47
N GLU A 32 0.28 -26.08 16.55
CA GLU A 32 -0.65 -25.26 15.78
C GLU A 32 -0.28 -23.81 16.03
N SER A 33 0.39 -23.21 15.03
CA SER A 33 0.55 -21.77 14.95
C SER A 33 -0.86 -21.19 14.82
N THR A 34 -1.43 -20.83 15.97
CA THR A 34 -2.63 -20.02 16.07
C THR A 34 -2.43 -18.84 15.14
N SER A 35 -3.26 -18.78 14.10
CA SER A 35 -3.28 -17.73 13.10
C SER A 35 -3.28 -16.39 13.82
N ALA A 36 -2.22 -15.61 13.64
CA ALA A 36 -2.20 -14.25 14.12
C ALA A 36 -3.35 -13.51 13.44
N SER A 37 -4.42 -13.23 14.20
CA SER A 37 -5.36 -12.19 13.84
C SER A 37 -4.52 -10.95 13.59
N ALA A 38 -4.49 -10.48 12.34
CA ALA A 38 -4.01 -9.16 12.00
C ALA A 38 -4.75 -8.18 12.91
N SER A 39 -4.04 -7.67 13.92
CA SER A 39 -4.53 -6.54 14.69
C SER A 39 -4.70 -5.41 13.69
N ALA A 40 -5.95 -5.05 13.40
CA ALA A 40 -6.25 -3.83 12.69
C ALA A 40 -5.62 -2.69 13.49
N ALA A 41 -4.47 -2.19 13.03
CA ALA A 41 -4.01 -0.89 13.45
C ALA A 41 -5.17 0.07 13.17
N ALA A 42 -5.71 0.69 14.22
CA ALA A 42 -6.82 1.62 14.09
C ALA A 42 -6.38 2.72 13.12
N THR A 43 -6.89 2.64 11.90
CA THR A 43 -6.71 3.67 10.89
C THR A 43 -7.33 4.93 11.49
N PRO A 44 -6.64 6.08 11.52
CA PRO A 44 -7.26 7.32 11.96
C PRO A 44 -8.50 7.52 11.07
N THR A 45 -9.67 7.35 11.67
CA THR A 45 -10.93 7.49 10.95
C THR A 45 -11.01 8.96 10.62
N ALA A 46 -10.87 9.32 9.33
CA ALA A 46 -11.16 10.66 8.87
C ALA A 46 -12.53 11.03 9.44
N THR A 47 -12.60 12.10 10.22
CA THR A 47 -13.86 12.56 10.82
C THR A 47 -14.86 12.75 9.68
N VAL A 48 -15.97 12.01 9.72
CA VAL A 48 -17.03 12.12 8.72
C VAL A 48 -17.59 13.53 8.79
N ASP A 49 -17.47 14.29 7.70
CA ASP A 49 -18.06 15.63 7.59
C ASP A 49 -19.50 15.54 7.09
N PRO A 50 -20.53 15.73 7.95
CA PRO A 50 -21.92 15.63 7.54
C PRO A 50 -22.34 16.63 6.47
N ALA A 51 -21.57 17.70 6.24
CA ALA A 51 -21.83 18.63 5.13
C ALA A 51 -21.73 17.95 3.75
N GLY A 52 -21.02 16.81 3.66
CA GLY A 52 -20.90 16.01 2.45
C GLY A 52 -22.12 15.15 2.10
N GLU A 53 -23.07 14.95 3.03
CA GLU A 53 -24.24 14.08 2.84
C GLU A 53 -25.02 14.35 1.55
N PRO A 54 -25.37 15.62 1.22
CA PRO A 54 -26.13 15.91 0.00
C PRO A 54 -25.37 15.64 -1.30
N ALA A 55 -24.04 15.57 -1.25
CA ALA A 55 -23.20 15.31 -2.43
C ALA A 55 -23.08 13.80 -2.72
N CYS A 56 -23.12 12.95 -1.69
CA CYS A 56 -22.84 11.51 -1.83
C CYS A 56 -23.65 10.79 -2.92
N PRO A 57 -24.98 11.00 -3.06
CA PRO A 57 -25.75 10.38 -4.13
C PRO A 57 -25.30 10.76 -5.54
N LYS A 58 -24.76 11.97 -5.74
CA LYS A 58 -24.24 12.42 -7.06
C LYS A 58 -23.01 11.61 -7.49
N HIS A 59 -22.27 11.11 -6.51
CA HIS A 59 -21.04 10.31 -6.67
C HIS A 59 -21.33 8.81 -6.70
N GLY A 60 -22.61 8.42 -6.77
CA GLY A 60 -23.04 7.03 -6.86
C GLY A 60 -22.98 6.26 -5.53
N GLY A 61 -22.81 6.98 -4.41
CA GLY A 61 -22.80 6.39 -3.07
C GLY A 61 -24.09 6.61 -2.29
N ARG A 62 -24.20 5.94 -1.16
CA ARG A 62 -25.17 6.22 -0.09
C ARG A 62 -24.44 6.90 1.06
N TRP A 63 -25.09 7.85 1.71
CA TRP A 63 -24.56 8.42 2.94
C TRP A 63 -24.70 7.41 4.08
N ASP A 64 -23.64 7.29 4.88
CA ASP A 64 -23.57 6.53 6.11
C ASP A 64 -23.06 7.46 7.22
N ALA A 65 -23.80 7.57 8.33
CA ALA A 65 -23.46 8.52 9.38
C ALA A 65 -22.14 8.17 10.11
N ALA A 66 -21.70 6.91 10.05
CA ALA A 66 -20.46 6.46 10.68
C ALA A 66 -19.28 6.40 9.70
N GLN A 67 -19.56 6.13 8.41
CA GLN A 67 -18.52 5.89 7.40
C GLN A 67 -18.40 7.00 6.34
N GLY A 68 -19.36 7.93 6.26
CA GLY A 68 -19.42 8.97 5.23
C GLY A 68 -20.04 8.44 3.94
N CYS A 69 -19.51 8.81 2.77
CA CYS A 69 -20.06 8.36 1.50
C CYS A 69 -19.55 6.97 1.13
N VAL A 70 -20.48 6.01 1.02
CA VAL A 70 -20.18 4.59 0.78
C VAL A 70 -20.72 4.15 -0.57
N ILE A 71 -19.90 3.47 -1.37
CA ILE A 71 -20.32 2.73 -2.56
C ILE A 71 -20.21 1.23 -2.24
N ASP A 72 -21.35 0.55 -2.26
CA ASP A 72 -21.45 -0.91 -2.16
C ASP A 72 -21.96 -1.47 -3.48
N GLU A 73 -21.25 -2.43 -4.07
CA GLU A 73 -21.68 -3.16 -5.27
C GLU A 73 -21.46 -4.65 -5.10
N VAL A 74 -22.46 -5.46 -5.42
CA VAL A 74 -22.40 -6.92 -5.35
C VAL A 74 -22.86 -7.51 -6.67
N THR A 75 -22.04 -8.41 -7.22
CA THR A 75 -22.32 -9.20 -8.41
C THR A 75 -22.07 -10.68 -8.11
N PRO A 76 -22.47 -11.62 -8.98
CA PRO A 76 -22.10 -13.03 -8.81
C PRO A 76 -20.58 -13.29 -8.82
N LEU A 77 -19.79 -12.39 -9.41
CA LEU A 77 -18.33 -12.57 -9.55
C LEU A 77 -17.52 -11.81 -8.49
N ALA A 78 -18.04 -10.68 -8.00
CA ALA A 78 -17.27 -9.76 -7.20
C ALA A 78 -18.12 -8.88 -6.27
N THR A 79 -17.48 -8.39 -5.21
CA THR A 79 -17.96 -7.38 -4.28
C THR A 79 -17.04 -6.15 -4.31
N GLN A 80 -17.62 -4.96 -4.17
CA GLN A 80 -16.89 -3.71 -4.02
C GLN A 80 -17.44 -2.96 -2.81
N HIS A 81 -16.57 -2.54 -1.92
CA HIS A 81 -16.88 -1.64 -0.80
C HIS A 81 -15.89 -0.48 -0.83
N LEU A 82 -16.37 0.73 -1.11
CA LEU A 82 -15.53 1.91 -1.19
C LEU A 82 -16.06 3.02 -0.27
N LEU A 83 -15.17 3.63 0.49
CA LEU A 83 -15.39 4.92 1.12
C LEU A 83 -14.85 6.01 0.19
N ILE A 84 -15.70 6.97 -0.16
CA ILE A 84 -15.36 8.03 -1.12
C ILE A 84 -15.40 9.40 -0.43
N PRO A 85 -14.37 10.25 -0.58
CA PRO A 85 -14.42 11.62 -0.07
C PRO A 85 -15.37 12.47 -0.92
N VAL A 86 -16.24 13.24 -0.26
CA VAL A 86 -17.20 14.15 -0.91
C VAL A 86 -17.18 15.57 -0.30
N GLN A 87 -16.30 15.81 0.66
CA GLN A 87 -16.23 17.07 1.42
C GLN A 87 -15.75 18.26 0.58
N TRP A 88 -15.14 18.02 -0.59
CA TRP A 88 -14.62 19.07 -1.45
C TRP A 88 -15.60 19.49 -2.55
N ASP A 89 -16.74 18.81 -2.73
CA ASP A 89 -17.72 19.02 -3.81
C ASP A 89 -18.08 20.50 -4.02
N SER A 90 -18.29 21.23 -2.94
CA SER A 90 -18.68 22.66 -3.00
C SER A 90 -17.51 23.63 -2.82
N SER A 91 -16.50 23.27 -2.02
CA SER A 91 -15.43 24.21 -1.61
C SER A 91 -14.17 24.12 -2.48
N PHE A 92 -13.96 22.99 -3.14
CA PHE A 92 -12.79 22.73 -3.98
C PHE A 92 -13.14 21.70 -5.09
N PRO A 93 -13.98 22.08 -6.06
CA PRO A 93 -14.50 21.16 -7.07
C PRO A 93 -13.43 20.55 -7.99
N GLU A 94 -12.26 21.19 -8.16
CA GLU A 94 -11.17 20.62 -8.95
C GLU A 94 -10.57 19.37 -8.29
N LEU A 95 -10.35 19.41 -6.96
CA LEU A 95 -9.90 18.25 -6.20
C LEU A 95 -10.99 17.18 -6.13
N GLN A 96 -12.26 17.59 -5.96
CA GLN A 96 -13.37 16.63 -5.99
C GLN A 96 -13.44 15.92 -7.35
N LYS A 97 -13.36 16.65 -8.46
CA LYS A 97 -13.37 16.06 -9.80
C LYS A 97 -12.24 15.06 -10.00
N ALA A 98 -11.01 15.40 -9.59
CA ALA A 98 -9.87 14.49 -9.67
C ALA A 98 -10.07 13.23 -8.79
N THR A 99 -10.71 13.40 -7.63
CA THR A 99 -11.09 12.29 -6.74
C THR A 99 -12.10 11.37 -7.43
N ASP A 100 -13.14 11.93 -8.05
CA ASP A 100 -14.18 11.17 -8.74
C ASP A 100 -13.61 10.39 -9.94
N GLU A 101 -12.70 11.02 -10.70
CA GLU A 101 -11.97 10.38 -11.80
C GLU A 101 -11.11 9.21 -11.32
N LEU A 102 -10.34 9.40 -10.25
CA LEU A 102 -9.53 8.34 -9.66
C LEU A 102 -10.39 7.17 -9.16
N VAL A 103 -11.52 7.45 -8.53
CA VAL A 103 -12.46 6.43 -8.05
C VAL A 103 -13.07 5.64 -9.21
N ALA A 104 -13.44 6.33 -10.30
CA ALA A 104 -13.92 5.70 -11.52
C ALA A 104 -12.84 4.76 -12.12
N ASP A 105 -11.58 5.21 -12.15
CA ASP A 105 -10.44 4.43 -12.64
C ASP A 105 -10.16 3.20 -11.78
N ILE A 106 -10.18 3.32 -10.45
CA ILE A 106 -10.01 2.19 -9.52
C ILE A 106 -11.07 1.11 -9.81
N ARG A 107 -12.34 1.51 -9.88
CA ARG A 107 -13.45 0.57 -10.17
C ARG A 107 -13.34 -0.03 -11.56
N ALA A 108 -12.93 0.75 -12.56
CA ALA A 108 -12.74 0.27 -13.93
C ALA A 108 -11.59 -0.75 -14.03
N ASN A 109 -10.48 -0.51 -13.32
CA ASN A 109 -9.36 -1.43 -13.29
C ASN A 109 -9.70 -2.73 -12.55
N PHE A 110 -10.44 -2.64 -11.44
CA PHE A 110 -10.94 -3.84 -10.75
C PHE A 110 -11.84 -4.70 -11.64
N ARG A 111 -12.76 -4.09 -12.42
CA ARG A 111 -13.58 -4.85 -13.39
C ARG A 111 -12.71 -5.60 -14.41
N LYS A 112 -11.68 -4.95 -14.97
CA LYS A 112 -10.73 -5.61 -15.89
C LYS A 112 -9.95 -6.73 -15.21
N SER A 113 -9.59 -6.56 -13.95
CA SER A 113 -8.94 -7.59 -13.14
C SER A 113 -9.85 -8.80 -12.92
N VAL A 114 -11.11 -8.59 -12.55
CA VAL A 114 -12.14 -9.63 -12.41
C VAL A 114 -12.34 -10.38 -13.73
N GLU A 115 -12.43 -9.66 -14.85
CA GLU A 115 -12.56 -10.26 -16.19
C GLU A 115 -11.37 -11.17 -16.53
N ARG A 116 -10.14 -10.73 -16.24
CA ARG A 116 -8.92 -11.54 -16.46
C ARG A 116 -8.84 -12.74 -15.53
N ALA A 117 -9.26 -12.59 -14.27
CA ALA A 117 -9.25 -13.67 -13.28
C ALA A 117 -10.30 -14.75 -13.58
N GLY A 118 -11.40 -14.38 -14.23
CA GLY A 118 -12.50 -15.28 -14.55
C GLY A 118 -13.38 -15.58 -13.34
N ALA A 119 -14.07 -16.73 -13.39
CA ALA A 119 -15.00 -17.13 -12.35
C ALA A 119 -14.27 -17.36 -11.01
N PRO A 120 -14.74 -16.76 -9.91
CA PRO A 120 -14.19 -17.03 -8.59
C PRO A 120 -14.43 -18.49 -8.16
N PRO A 121 -13.62 -19.02 -7.23
CA PRO A 121 -13.95 -20.25 -6.53
C PRO A 121 -15.35 -20.16 -5.88
N GLU A 122 -16.03 -21.30 -5.79
CA GLU A 122 -17.40 -21.35 -5.26
C GLU A 122 -17.49 -20.69 -3.88
N GLY A 123 -18.47 -19.79 -3.73
CA GLY A 123 -18.73 -19.06 -2.49
C GLY A 123 -17.71 -17.99 -2.11
N LYS A 124 -16.73 -17.66 -2.97
CA LYS A 124 -15.68 -16.68 -2.67
C LYS A 124 -15.55 -15.61 -3.76
N PRO A 125 -16.50 -14.66 -3.86
CA PRO A 125 -16.41 -13.59 -4.85
C PRO A 125 -15.11 -12.82 -4.70
N TRP A 126 -14.61 -12.30 -5.81
CA TRP A 126 -13.52 -11.34 -5.80
C TRP A 126 -13.92 -10.09 -4.99
N ALA A 127 -12.96 -9.39 -4.41
CA ALA A 127 -13.27 -8.24 -3.56
C ALA A 127 -12.37 -7.04 -3.85
N LEU A 128 -12.99 -5.86 -3.90
CA LEU A 128 -12.32 -4.57 -3.86
C LEU A 128 -12.73 -3.86 -2.58
N GLN A 129 -11.75 -3.42 -1.79
CA GLN A 129 -11.96 -2.56 -0.64
C GLN A 129 -11.16 -1.28 -0.84
N VAL A 130 -11.82 -0.13 -0.67
CA VAL A 130 -11.17 1.18 -0.75
C VAL A 130 -11.53 2.01 0.47
N SER A 131 -10.52 2.54 1.15
CA SER A 131 -10.68 3.57 2.18
C SER A 131 -9.84 4.79 1.81
N PHE A 132 -10.02 5.89 2.54
CA PHE A 132 -9.23 7.10 2.33
C PHE A 132 -8.87 7.79 3.63
N GLU A 133 -7.82 8.59 3.57
CA GLU A 133 -7.47 9.61 4.55
C GLU A 133 -7.31 10.96 3.86
N ALA A 134 -7.77 12.03 4.51
CA ALA A 134 -7.61 13.39 4.04
C ALA A 134 -6.57 14.12 4.89
N TYR A 135 -5.75 14.96 4.25
CA TYR A 135 -4.68 15.72 4.89
C TYR A 135 -4.73 17.18 4.43
N GLN A 136 -4.22 18.08 5.28
CA GLN A 136 -4.16 19.51 4.97
C GLN A 136 -2.79 20.09 5.25
N GLY A 137 -2.14 20.68 4.24
CA GLY A 137 -0.90 21.43 4.41
C GLY A 137 -1.17 22.85 4.92
N LYS A 138 -0.29 23.35 5.80
CA LYS A 138 -0.42 24.67 6.45
C LYS A 138 0.60 25.71 5.95
N GLY A 139 1.13 25.52 4.74
CA GLY A 139 2.02 26.48 4.10
C GLY A 139 1.31 27.80 3.77
N VAL A 140 2.08 28.77 3.27
CA VAL A 140 1.53 30.02 2.70
C VAL A 140 0.52 29.72 1.60
N HIS A 141 0.80 28.70 0.79
CA HIS A 141 -0.16 28.03 -0.06
C HIS A 141 -0.70 26.80 0.68
N PRO A 142 -1.89 26.89 1.32
CA PRO A 142 -2.49 25.72 1.93
C PRO A 142 -2.83 24.69 0.86
N SER A 143 -2.79 23.41 1.24
CA SER A 143 -3.13 22.31 0.35
C SER A 143 -4.16 21.38 0.99
N ASP A 144 -4.95 20.72 0.16
CA ASP A 144 -5.76 19.57 0.54
C ASP A 144 -5.18 18.35 -0.17
N SER A 145 -5.04 17.24 0.54
CA SER A 145 -4.65 15.95 -0.03
C SER A 145 -5.64 14.86 0.35
N VAL A 146 -5.79 13.86 -0.50
CA VAL A 146 -6.43 12.57 -0.19
C VAL A 146 -5.47 11.45 -0.53
N ARG A 147 -5.35 10.48 0.37
CA ARG A 147 -4.71 9.19 0.12
C ARG A 147 -5.77 8.11 0.14
N PHE A 148 -5.84 7.32 -0.92
CA PHE A 148 -6.62 6.09 -1.00
C PHE A 148 -5.77 4.89 -0.66
N SER A 149 -6.31 4.02 0.19
CA SER A 149 -5.83 2.65 0.41
C SER A 149 -6.70 1.70 -0.39
N ILE A 150 -6.12 0.93 -1.29
CA ILE A 150 -6.85 0.07 -2.24
C ILE A 150 -6.40 -1.37 -2.02
N SER A 151 -7.34 -2.24 -1.68
CA SER A 151 -7.11 -3.67 -1.47
C SER A 151 -7.93 -4.48 -2.47
N GLU A 152 -7.26 -5.33 -3.24
CA GLU A 152 -7.85 -6.14 -4.30
C GLU A 152 -7.60 -7.64 -4.00
N SER A 153 -8.67 -8.42 -3.84
CA SER A 153 -8.62 -9.86 -3.59
C SER A 153 -9.13 -10.63 -4.81
N LEU A 154 -8.20 -11.22 -5.56
CA LEU A 154 -8.46 -12.06 -6.74
C LEU A 154 -7.99 -13.51 -6.51
N GLY A 155 -8.01 -13.96 -5.25
CA GLY A 155 -7.41 -15.22 -4.82
C GLY A 155 -5.97 -15.04 -4.35
N GLY A 156 -5.21 -16.14 -4.23
CA GLY A 156 -3.87 -16.14 -3.66
C GLY A 156 -3.86 -16.14 -2.12
N TYR A 157 -2.68 -15.94 -1.53
CA TYR A 157 -2.49 -16.00 -0.08
C TYR A 157 -2.87 -14.70 0.65
N HIS A 158 -2.85 -13.55 -0.04
CA HIS A 158 -3.21 -12.24 0.50
C HIS A 158 -3.68 -11.31 -0.63
N PRO A 159 -4.40 -10.23 -0.30
CA PRO A 159 -4.81 -9.23 -1.29
C PRO A 159 -3.61 -8.50 -1.93
N GLY A 160 -3.77 -8.04 -3.17
CA GLY A 160 -2.97 -6.95 -3.70
C GLY A 160 -3.30 -5.66 -2.96
N PHE A 161 -2.31 -4.80 -2.70
CA PHE A 161 -2.51 -3.56 -1.99
C PHE A 161 -1.79 -2.41 -2.71
N ALA A 162 -2.48 -1.28 -2.85
CA ALA A 162 -1.96 -0.09 -3.50
C ALA A 162 -2.34 1.19 -2.76
N PHE A 163 -1.51 2.23 -2.90
CA PHE A 163 -1.84 3.59 -2.48
C PHE A 163 -2.01 4.49 -3.69
N ARG A 164 -3.00 5.38 -3.66
CA ARG A 164 -3.11 6.47 -4.64
C ARG A 164 -3.36 7.77 -3.92
N THR A 165 -2.62 8.80 -4.28
CA THR A 165 -2.71 10.12 -3.66
C THR A 165 -3.08 11.19 -4.67
N LEU A 166 -3.85 12.17 -4.20
CA LEU A 166 -4.06 13.43 -4.88
C LEU A 166 -3.72 14.51 -3.86
N ALA A 167 -2.74 15.36 -4.18
CA ALA A 167 -2.42 16.54 -3.39
C ALA A 167 -2.65 17.76 -4.26
N PHE A 168 -3.33 18.79 -3.76
CA PHE A 168 -3.68 19.97 -4.53
C PHE A 168 -3.41 21.25 -3.73
N ASP A 169 -2.84 22.24 -4.39
CA ASP A 169 -2.65 23.58 -3.87
C ASP A 169 -4.00 24.34 -3.94
N ARG A 170 -4.47 24.88 -2.81
CA ARG A 170 -5.77 25.57 -2.75
C ARG A 170 -5.75 26.96 -3.40
N VAL A 171 -4.57 27.58 -3.55
CA VAL A 171 -4.36 28.89 -4.18
C VAL A 171 -4.31 28.74 -5.69
N THR A 172 -3.45 27.86 -6.20
CA THR A 172 -3.24 27.67 -7.64
C THR A 172 -4.24 26.70 -8.27
N LYS A 173 -4.94 25.90 -7.46
CA LYS A 173 -5.86 24.83 -7.89
C LYS A 173 -5.18 23.74 -8.73
N GLN A 174 -3.85 23.62 -8.62
CA GLN A 174 -3.07 22.65 -9.38
C GLN A 174 -2.67 21.44 -8.52
N PRO A 175 -2.48 20.26 -9.15
CA PRO A 175 -1.89 19.11 -8.48
C PRO A 175 -0.47 19.42 -7.99
N ILE A 176 -0.17 19.00 -6.77
CA ILE A 176 1.16 19.03 -6.17
C ILE A 176 1.80 17.66 -6.41
N THR A 177 2.78 17.64 -7.30
CA THR A 177 3.74 16.54 -7.47
C THR A 177 5.06 16.88 -6.77
N ILE A 178 5.91 15.87 -6.54
CA ILE A 178 7.27 16.10 -6.01
C ILE A 178 8.04 17.13 -6.85
N GLY A 179 7.90 17.11 -8.18
CA GLY A 179 8.54 18.06 -9.08
C GLY A 179 8.00 19.49 -8.98
N SER A 180 6.70 19.65 -8.70
CA SER A 180 6.12 20.99 -8.51
C SER A 180 6.37 21.57 -7.11
N LEU A 181 6.62 20.70 -6.12
CA LEU A 181 6.80 21.04 -4.71
C LEU A 181 8.21 21.58 -4.41
N VAL A 182 9.22 21.05 -5.09
CA VAL A 182 10.63 21.34 -4.83
C VAL A 182 11.19 22.42 -5.77
N ILE A 183 12.25 23.09 -5.33
CA ILE A 183 12.94 24.16 -6.08
C ILE A 183 13.72 23.55 -7.25
N ASP A 184 14.52 22.52 -6.98
CA ASP A 184 15.28 21.75 -7.96
C ASP A 184 15.19 20.26 -7.61
N LEU A 185 14.67 19.47 -8.53
CA LEU A 185 14.35 18.05 -8.28
C LEU A 185 15.61 17.20 -8.05
N ALA A 186 16.69 17.49 -8.79
CA ALA A 186 17.95 16.74 -8.68
C ALA A 186 18.64 16.96 -7.33
N THR A 187 18.53 18.17 -6.77
CA THR A 187 19.07 18.51 -5.44
C THR A 187 18.16 18.03 -4.31
N ALA A 188 16.84 18.12 -4.48
CA ALA A 188 15.89 17.76 -3.45
C ALA A 188 15.79 16.24 -3.20
N LEU A 189 15.77 15.43 -4.26
CA LEU A 189 15.52 13.99 -4.15
C LEU A 189 16.53 13.25 -3.26
N PRO A 190 17.85 13.46 -3.36
CA PRO A 190 18.81 12.83 -2.45
C PRO A 190 18.56 13.15 -0.98
N LYS A 191 18.17 14.39 -0.67
CA LYS A 191 17.87 14.84 0.69
C LYS A 191 16.59 14.21 1.22
N ILE A 192 15.52 14.23 0.42
CA ILE A 192 14.23 13.61 0.77
C ILE A 192 14.41 12.11 0.97
N ALA A 193 15.09 11.43 0.04
CA ALA A 193 15.39 10.00 0.15
C ALA A 193 16.19 9.66 1.43
N ALA A 194 17.14 10.50 1.82
CA ALA A 194 17.89 10.28 3.07
C ALA A 194 17.00 10.37 4.31
N LEU A 195 16.13 11.38 4.39
CA LEU A 195 15.20 11.57 5.51
C LEU A 195 14.16 10.46 5.58
N VAL A 196 13.56 10.11 4.44
CA VAL A 196 12.60 9.00 4.34
C VAL A 196 13.23 7.68 4.76
N ARG A 197 14.46 7.39 4.32
CA ARG A 197 15.19 6.18 4.77
C ARG A 197 15.43 6.15 6.26
N ALA A 198 15.82 7.29 6.84
CA ALA A 198 16.10 7.37 8.27
C ALA A 198 14.83 7.06 9.08
N ASP A 199 13.71 7.67 8.70
CA ASP A 199 12.40 7.45 9.34
C ASP A 199 11.93 5.99 9.18
N LEU A 200 11.92 5.44 7.96
CA LEU A 200 11.49 4.06 7.72
C LEU A 200 12.35 3.03 8.47
N ARG A 201 13.67 3.23 8.54
CA ARG A 201 14.56 2.35 9.31
C ARG A 201 14.28 2.41 10.81
N ALA A 202 13.94 3.60 11.32
CA ALA A 202 13.55 3.76 12.72
C ALA A 202 12.24 3.00 13.01
N GLN A 203 11.25 3.10 12.12
CA GLN A 203 9.99 2.37 12.24
C GLN A 203 10.18 0.85 12.22
N LEU A 204 11.06 0.34 11.35
CA LEU A 204 11.33 -1.10 11.18
C LEU A 204 12.35 -1.66 12.19
N GLY A 205 12.89 -0.85 13.10
CA GLY A 205 13.91 -1.28 14.05
C GLY A 205 15.17 -1.86 13.40
N GLY A 206 15.48 -1.46 12.16
CA GLY A 206 16.62 -1.97 11.39
C GLY A 206 16.40 -3.30 10.65
N VAL A 207 15.19 -3.87 10.66
CA VAL A 207 14.84 -5.01 9.79
C VAL A 207 14.57 -4.53 8.37
N GLY A 208 14.85 -5.37 7.37
CA GLY A 208 14.47 -5.09 5.98
C GLY A 208 15.19 -3.90 5.34
N THR A 209 16.40 -3.56 5.80
CA THR A 209 17.14 -2.37 5.32
C THR A 209 17.36 -2.35 3.81
N GLU A 210 17.50 -3.52 3.17
CA GLU A 210 17.59 -3.65 1.71
C GLU A 210 16.34 -3.13 0.99
N PHE A 211 15.14 -3.48 1.48
CA PHE A 211 13.89 -2.97 0.92
C PHE A 211 13.84 -1.45 1.04
N VAL A 212 14.22 -0.92 2.21
CA VAL A 212 14.28 0.53 2.42
C VAL A 212 15.27 1.17 1.44
N ASP A 213 16.47 0.63 1.27
CA ASP A 213 17.49 1.20 0.38
C ASP A 213 17.07 1.21 -1.10
N THR A 214 16.47 0.13 -1.57
CA THR A 214 16.03 -0.01 -2.96
C THR A 214 14.74 0.78 -3.24
N GLY A 215 13.77 0.74 -2.32
CA GLY A 215 12.48 1.42 -2.45
C GLY A 215 12.55 2.95 -2.34
N THR A 216 13.68 3.49 -1.89
CA THR A 216 13.88 4.93 -1.66
C THR A 216 15.06 5.51 -2.43
N VAL A 217 15.53 4.82 -3.49
CA VAL A 217 16.47 5.42 -4.45
C VAL A 217 15.94 6.82 -4.84
N PRO A 218 16.80 7.85 -4.96
CA PRO A 218 16.37 9.24 -5.20
C PRO A 218 15.86 9.47 -6.63
N GLU A 219 14.78 8.80 -6.97
CA GLU A 219 14.08 8.84 -8.25
C GLU A 219 12.65 9.34 -8.02
N PRO A 220 12.11 10.21 -8.89
CA PRO A 220 10.77 10.76 -8.70
C PRO A 220 9.68 9.68 -8.55
N GLY A 221 9.83 8.57 -9.28
CA GLY A 221 8.90 7.43 -9.24
C GLY A 221 8.81 6.72 -7.89
N ASN A 222 9.75 6.96 -6.98
CA ASN A 222 9.72 6.39 -5.63
C ASN A 222 8.94 7.27 -4.64
N PHE A 223 8.55 8.48 -5.06
CA PHE A 223 7.93 9.49 -4.20
C PHE A 223 6.66 10.07 -4.83
N THR A 224 5.92 9.24 -5.57
CA THR A 224 4.66 9.63 -6.23
C THR A 224 3.50 9.73 -5.26
N GLU A 225 3.47 8.84 -4.26
CA GLU A 225 2.37 8.78 -3.29
C GLU A 225 2.58 9.74 -2.13
N LEU A 226 2.46 11.04 -2.44
CA LEU A 226 2.76 12.14 -1.53
C LEU A 226 1.50 12.85 -1.02
N SER A 227 1.54 13.33 0.22
CA SER A 227 0.51 14.19 0.81
C SER A 227 1.14 15.22 1.72
N LEU A 228 0.49 16.37 1.90
CA LEU A 228 0.90 17.38 2.87
C LEU A 228 -0.01 17.35 4.08
N ASP A 229 0.57 17.20 5.27
CA ASP A 229 -0.16 17.15 6.53
C ASP A 229 0.49 18.07 7.58
N GLY A 230 -0.17 19.21 7.82
CA GLY A 230 0.34 20.27 8.65
C GLY A 230 1.63 20.85 8.09
N ASP A 231 2.72 20.55 8.78
CA ASP A 231 4.10 20.98 8.52
C ASP A 231 4.99 19.83 8.02
N ALA A 232 4.40 18.73 7.55
CA ALA A 232 5.14 17.56 7.08
C ALA A 232 4.71 17.10 5.69
N LEU A 233 5.66 16.49 4.98
CA LEU A 233 5.42 15.64 3.83
C LEU A 233 5.23 14.20 4.28
N LEU A 234 4.19 13.57 3.76
CA LEU A 234 3.94 12.15 3.92
C LEU A 234 4.23 11.43 2.61
N PHE A 235 4.97 10.32 2.66
CA PHE A 235 5.19 9.42 1.54
C PHE A 235 4.67 8.02 1.89
N SER A 236 3.72 7.51 1.10
CA SER A 236 3.09 6.21 1.36
C SER A 236 3.68 5.14 0.43
N PHE A 237 4.05 3.99 0.99
CA PHE A 237 4.73 2.93 0.27
C PHE A 237 3.91 1.64 0.33
N GLU A 238 3.61 1.10 -0.84
CA GLU A 238 2.92 -0.18 -0.99
C GLU A 238 3.77 -1.33 -0.38
N PRO A 239 3.14 -2.43 0.06
CA PRO A 239 3.88 -3.63 0.47
C PRO A 239 4.92 -4.08 -0.56
N TYR A 240 6.04 -4.63 -0.08
CA TYR A 240 7.23 -4.99 -0.87
C TYR A 240 8.02 -3.82 -1.46
N ARG A 241 7.57 -2.57 -1.31
CA ARG A 241 8.33 -1.42 -1.79
C ARG A 241 9.49 -1.08 -0.86
N VAL A 242 9.19 -0.90 0.43
CA VAL A 242 10.18 -0.52 1.46
C VAL A 242 10.20 -1.47 2.67
N ALA A 243 9.31 -2.47 2.68
CA ALA A 243 9.25 -3.52 3.68
C ALA A 243 8.56 -4.76 3.10
N ALA A 244 8.72 -5.91 3.74
CA ALA A 244 7.98 -7.12 3.38
C ALA A 244 6.47 -6.94 3.64
N TYR A 245 5.62 -7.73 2.98
CA TYR A 245 4.17 -7.63 3.15
C TYR A 245 3.69 -7.85 4.59
N ALA A 246 4.41 -8.68 5.37
CA ALA A 246 4.07 -8.93 6.78
C ALA A 246 4.18 -7.67 7.65
N GLU A 247 5.00 -6.69 7.26
CA GLU A 247 5.11 -5.39 7.95
C GLU A 247 3.95 -4.45 7.59
N GLY A 248 3.15 -4.81 6.59
CA GLY A 248 2.06 -3.99 6.09
C GLY A 248 2.53 -2.80 5.24
N PRO A 249 1.59 -1.93 4.83
CA PRO A 249 1.92 -0.71 4.14
C PRO A 249 2.67 0.27 5.06
N MET A 250 3.68 0.96 4.52
CA MET A 250 4.52 1.88 5.29
C MET A 250 4.22 3.33 4.89
N GLN A 251 4.32 4.27 5.83
CA GLN A 251 4.27 5.69 5.54
C GLN A 251 5.42 6.40 6.24
N SER A 252 6.16 7.20 5.49
CA SER A 252 7.19 8.07 6.05
C SER A 252 6.67 9.48 6.27
N ARG A 253 7.08 10.12 7.38
CA ARG A 253 6.77 11.51 7.70
C ARG A 253 8.06 12.33 7.77
N VAL A 254 8.19 13.32 6.89
CA VAL A 254 9.36 14.22 6.82
C VAL A 254 8.94 15.64 7.14
N ALA A 255 9.57 16.26 8.13
CA ALA A 255 9.24 17.64 8.50
C ALA A 255 9.69 18.64 7.42
N LEU A 256 8.82 19.56 7.03
CA LEU A 256 9.13 20.60 6.04
C LEU A 256 10.23 21.55 6.54
N SER A 257 10.41 21.68 7.85
CA SER A 257 11.53 22.42 8.44
C SER A 257 12.90 21.85 8.06
N GLU A 258 13.01 20.55 7.80
CA GLU A 258 14.24 19.90 7.37
C GLU A 258 14.52 20.10 5.87
N LEU A 259 13.53 20.58 5.12
CA LEU A 259 13.54 20.73 3.66
C LEU A 259 13.50 22.19 3.19
N ARG A 260 13.69 23.18 4.08
CA ARG A 260 13.53 24.61 3.77
C ARG A 260 14.41 25.15 2.62
N ASP A 261 15.53 24.50 2.37
CA ASP A 261 16.50 24.80 1.30
C ASP A 261 16.15 24.16 -0.05
N VAL A 262 15.23 23.19 -0.08
CA VAL A 262 14.90 22.41 -1.29
C VAL A 262 13.40 22.41 -1.64
N VAL A 263 12.51 22.70 -0.70
CA VAL A 263 11.07 22.88 -0.93
C VAL A 263 10.77 24.35 -1.20
N LYS A 264 9.85 24.62 -2.13
CA LYS A 264 9.48 25.99 -2.47
C LYS A 264 8.86 26.71 -1.28
N PRO A 265 9.19 28.00 -1.03
CA PRO A 265 8.76 28.73 0.16
C PRO A 265 7.26 28.76 0.38
N GLU A 266 6.44 28.73 -0.68
CA GLU A 266 4.99 28.74 -0.56
C GLU A 266 4.42 27.54 0.21
N TYR A 267 5.09 26.38 0.20
CA TYR A 267 4.61 25.19 0.91
C TYR A 267 5.17 25.05 2.31
N LEU A 268 6.14 25.89 2.70
CA LEU A 268 6.71 25.87 4.04
C LEU A 268 5.76 26.53 5.04
N PRO A 269 5.69 26.04 6.29
CA PRO A 269 4.99 26.75 7.35
C PRO A 269 5.65 28.12 7.58
N ALA A 270 4.80 29.11 7.86
CA ALA A 270 5.18 30.49 8.17
C ALA A 270 6.18 30.58 9.34
#